data_AF-A0A7L4EL41-F1
#
_entry.id   AF-A0A7L4EL41-F1
#
_cell.length_a   1.000
_cell.length_b   1.000
_cell.length_c   1.000
_cell.angle_alpha   90.00
_cell.angle_beta   90.00
_cell.angle_gamma   90.00
#
_symmetry.space_group_name_H-M   'P 1'
#
loop_
_entity.id
_entity.type
_entity.pdbx_description
1 polymer ?
#
loop_
_entity_poly.entity_id
_entity_poly.type
_entity_poly.pdbx_seq_one_letter_code
_entity_poly.pdbx_strand_id
1 'polypeptide(L)'
;RPNPYQASVLQDSVRRYLQLPADQTVLILHAKVAQKSYGNEKRFFCPPPCVYLSGPGWKLKQEQIKARDLGEAGFRVCGYMGLDSMGSSLMETQKLSFEEQPDAKGFSCAKALYISDTDKRKHFRLVLKLFFSNGQEIGTFHSKLIKVISKPSQKKQSLKNTDLCISSGSKVSLFNRLRSQTVSTRYLSVEGGAFIASARQWAAFTLHLAEERYARSEFPLREGYIRYGSVVQLVCTATGVTLPPLIIRKVMKQYAMLDVDEPISQLHKCAFQFQGSDRMYLCLSTDKVIQFQVWQC
;
A
#
# COMPACT_ATOMS: atom_id res chain seq x y z
N ARG A 1 -37.90 -29.47 -5.20
CA ARG A 1 -37.05 -29.72 -6.40
C ARG A 1 -36.76 -28.37 -7.04
N PRO A 2 -35.51 -28.01 -7.37
CA PRO A 2 -35.23 -26.74 -8.05
C PRO A 2 -35.87 -26.73 -9.44
N ASN A 3 -36.33 -25.58 -9.92
CA ASN A 3 -36.93 -25.43 -11.25
C ASN A 3 -35.85 -25.67 -12.34
N PRO A 4 -36.00 -26.66 -13.24
CA PRO A 4 -34.99 -27.00 -14.25
C PRO A 4 -34.65 -25.84 -15.20
N TYR A 5 -35.58 -24.92 -15.45
CA TYR A 5 -35.32 -23.72 -16.26
C TYR A 5 -34.34 -22.76 -15.59
N GLN A 6 -34.46 -22.53 -14.28
CA GLN A 6 -33.52 -21.68 -13.54
C GLN A 6 -32.11 -22.28 -13.52
N ALA A 7 -32.00 -23.62 -13.44
CA ALA A 7 -30.71 -24.29 -13.50
C ALA A 7 -30.01 -24.10 -14.85
N SER A 8 -30.76 -24.15 -15.97
CA SER A 8 -30.20 -23.94 -17.32
C SER A 8 -29.67 -22.51 -17.54
N VAL A 9 -30.42 -21.49 -17.10
CA VAL A 9 -30.02 -20.08 -17.22
C VAL A 9 -28.78 -19.76 -16.39
N LEU A 10 -28.68 -20.33 -15.18
CA LEU A 10 -27.50 -20.22 -14.34
C LEU A 10 -26.28 -20.90 -14.99
N GLN A 11 -26.43 -22.12 -15.52
CA GLN A 11 -25.35 -22.81 -16.22
C GLN A 11 -24.83 -22.03 -17.43
N ASP A 12 -25.72 -21.51 -18.27
CA ASP A 12 -25.35 -20.70 -19.44
C ASP A 12 -24.66 -19.39 -19.03
N SER A 13 -25.14 -18.74 -17.96
CA SER A 13 -24.55 -17.50 -17.46
C SER A 13 -23.15 -17.74 -16.87
N VAL A 14 -22.96 -18.83 -16.10
CA VAL A 14 -21.66 -19.24 -15.58
C VAL A 14 -20.71 -19.58 -16.73
N ARG A 15 -21.18 -20.32 -17.75
CA ARG A 15 -20.37 -20.67 -18.92
C ARG A 15 -19.90 -19.43 -19.68
N ARG A 16 -20.80 -18.46 -19.90
CA ARG A 16 -20.43 -17.17 -20.52
C ARG A 16 -19.41 -16.40 -19.69
N TYR A 17 -19.59 -16.34 -18.36
CA TYR A 17 -18.63 -15.68 -17.48
C TYR A 17 -17.25 -16.35 -17.52
N LEU A 18 -17.19 -17.68 -17.51
CA LEU A 18 -15.92 -18.41 -17.60
C LEU A 18 -15.21 -18.23 -18.96
N GLN A 19 -15.97 -18.01 -20.04
CA GLN A 19 -15.41 -17.70 -21.36
C GLN A 19 -14.93 -16.26 -21.48
N LEU A 20 -15.65 -15.30 -20.88
CA LEU A 20 -15.31 -13.89 -20.90
C LEU A 20 -15.53 -13.26 -19.51
N PRO A 21 -14.54 -13.39 -18.60
CA PRO A 21 -14.66 -12.81 -17.27
C PRO A 21 -14.79 -11.29 -17.34
N ALA A 22 -15.90 -10.78 -16.84
CA ALA A 22 -16.21 -9.35 -16.80
C ALA A 22 -16.15 -8.83 -15.36
N ASP A 23 -15.03 -9.07 -14.68
CA ASP A 23 -14.90 -8.77 -13.25
C ASP A 23 -14.86 -7.28 -12.95
N GLN A 24 -15.42 -6.93 -11.80
CA GLN A 24 -15.30 -5.62 -11.17
C GLN A 24 -14.48 -5.77 -9.89
N THR A 25 -13.18 -5.46 -9.99
CA THR A 25 -12.27 -5.58 -8.86
C THR A 25 -12.11 -4.25 -8.14
N VAL A 26 -12.29 -4.27 -6.82
CA VAL A 26 -11.96 -3.17 -5.89
C VAL A 26 -10.75 -3.60 -5.07
N LEU A 27 -9.63 -2.89 -5.21
CA LEU A 27 -8.42 -3.13 -4.43
C LEU A 27 -8.18 -1.97 -3.46
N ILE A 28 -8.16 -2.27 -2.16
CA ILE A 28 -7.80 -1.30 -1.11
C ILE A 28 -6.36 -1.59 -0.67
N LEU A 29 -5.44 -0.67 -0.98
CA LEU A 29 -4.07 -0.72 -0.48
C LEU A 29 -3.94 0.21 0.74
N HIS A 30 -3.34 -0.30 1.81
CA HIS A 30 -3.13 0.44 3.05
C HIS A 30 -1.93 -0.12 3.83
N ALA A 31 -1.41 0.68 4.75
CA ALA A 31 -0.41 0.22 5.71
C ALA A 31 -1.02 -0.76 6.73
N LYS A 32 -0.22 -1.70 7.23
CA LYS A 32 -0.64 -2.64 8.31
C LYS A 32 -0.74 -1.97 9.68
N VAL A 33 -0.14 -0.79 9.85
CA VAL A 33 -0.12 -0.05 11.10
C VAL A 33 -0.48 1.41 10.88
N ALA A 34 -1.04 2.05 11.89
CA ALA A 34 -1.34 3.47 11.89
C ALA A 34 -0.91 4.14 13.21
N GLN A 35 -0.25 5.29 13.10
CA GLN A 35 0.16 6.06 14.26
C GLN A 35 -1.01 6.89 14.79
N LYS A 36 -1.25 6.79 16.09
CA LYS A 36 -2.26 7.54 16.83
C LYS A 36 -1.92 9.03 16.87
N SER A 37 -2.95 9.87 16.70
CA SER A 37 -2.87 11.33 16.87
C SER A 37 -3.28 11.70 18.29
N TYR A 38 -2.60 12.67 18.91
CA TYR A 38 -2.83 13.04 20.31
C TYR A 38 -3.32 14.47 20.44
N GLY A 39 -4.33 14.69 21.28
CA GLY A 39 -4.95 15.99 21.45
C GLY A 39 -5.51 16.51 20.11
N ASN A 40 -5.13 17.73 19.74
CA ASN A 40 -5.59 18.37 18.50
C ASN A 40 -4.68 18.10 17.29
N GLU A 41 -3.56 17.38 17.46
CA GLU A 41 -2.69 17.00 16.35
C GLU A 41 -3.42 16.02 15.41
N LYS A 42 -3.19 16.11 14.10
CA LYS A 42 -3.66 15.12 13.12
C LYS A 42 -2.47 14.45 12.43
N ARG A 43 -2.26 13.17 12.75
CA ARG A 43 -1.24 12.33 12.10
C ARG A 43 -1.92 11.50 11.01
N PHE A 44 -1.92 12.05 9.80
CA PHE A 44 -2.49 11.35 8.65
C PHE A 44 -1.76 10.03 8.37
N PHE A 45 -2.51 9.02 7.95
CA PHE A 45 -1.97 7.72 7.58
C PHE A 45 -0.97 7.86 6.44
N CYS A 46 0.18 7.19 6.58
CA CYS A 46 1.28 7.27 5.63
C CYS A 46 1.89 5.88 5.39
N PRO A 47 1.84 5.35 4.16
CA PRO A 47 1.22 5.96 2.98
C PRO A 47 -0.32 6.10 3.10
N PRO A 48 -0.94 7.05 2.37
CA PRO A 48 -2.39 7.22 2.40
C PRO A 48 -3.07 5.99 1.81
N PRO A 49 -4.12 5.44 2.44
CA PRO A 49 -4.89 4.37 1.84
C PRO A 49 -5.36 4.75 0.44
N CYS A 50 -5.22 3.85 -0.53
CA CYS A 50 -5.65 4.09 -1.90
C CYS A 50 -6.51 2.95 -2.43
N VAL A 51 -7.36 3.31 -3.39
CA VAL A 51 -8.35 2.43 -3.97
C VAL A 51 -8.12 2.37 -5.47
N TYR A 52 -8.02 1.15 -6.00
CA TYR A 52 -7.99 0.89 -7.42
C TYR A 52 -9.27 0.17 -7.85
N LEU A 53 -9.91 0.70 -8.90
CA LEU A 53 -11.01 0.05 -9.60
C LEU A 53 -10.44 -0.52 -10.90
N SER A 54 -10.51 -1.83 -11.06
CA SER A 54 -9.90 -2.52 -12.20
C SER A 54 -10.75 -3.71 -12.65
N GLY A 55 -10.53 -4.15 -13.89
CA GLY A 55 -11.30 -5.22 -14.52
C GLY A 55 -12.30 -4.67 -15.55
N PRO A 56 -12.53 -5.41 -16.65
CA PRO A 56 -13.35 -4.96 -17.77
C PRO A 56 -14.83 -4.76 -17.39
N GLY A 57 -15.30 -5.37 -16.30
CA GLY A 57 -16.67 -5.24 -15.82
C GLY A 57 -17.05 -3.83 -15.41
N TRP A 58 -16.10 -2.97 -15.02
CA TRP A 58 -16.40 -1.58 -14.67
C TRP A 58 -16.85 -0.79 -15.88
N LYS A 59 -16.12 -0.92 -17.00
CA LYS A 59 -16.45 -0.27 -18.27
C LYS A 59 -17.75 -0.83 -18.86
N LEU A 60 -17.90 -2.16 -18.85
CA LEU A 60 -19.12 -2.82 -19.34
C LEU A 60 -20.36 -2.32 -18.57
N LYS A 61 -20.28 -2.20 -17.25
CA LYS A 61 -21.40 -1.71 -16.43
C LYS A 61 -21.70 -0.24 -16.70
N GLN A 62 -20.67 0.56 -16.89
CA GLN A 62 -20.82 1.96 -17.28
C GLN A 62 -21.55 2.08 -18.63
N GLU A 63 -21.21 1.27 -19.62
CA GLU A 63 -21.88 1.23 -20.93
C GLU A 63 -23.33 0.74 -20.82
N GLN A 64 -23.59 -0.32 -20.04
CA GLN A 64 -24.94 -0.83 -19.81
C GLN A 64 -25.87 0.19 -19.15
N ILE A 65 -25.34 1.00 -18.23
CA ILE A 65 -26.14 2.02 -17.55
C ILE A 65 -26.35 3.23 -18.48
N LYS A 66 -25.33 3.65 -19.23
CA LYS A 66 -25.47 4.69 -20.27
C LYS A 66 -26.52 4.31 -21.33
N ALA A 67 -26.64 3.03 -21.67
CA ALA A 67 -27.64 2.56 -22.62
C ALA A 67 -29.08 2.59 -22.05
N ARG A 68 -29.24 2.62 -20.72
CA ARG A 68 -30.56 2.65 -20.04
C ARG A 68 -30.98 4.06 -19.66
N ASP A 69 -30.04 4.87 -19.15
CA ASP A 69 -30.28 6.25 -18.75
C ASP A 69 -29.90 7.18 -19.92
N LEU A 70 -30.90 7.78 -20.59
CA LEU A 70 -30.80 8.68 -21.75
C LEU A 70 -30.04 10.02 -21.48
N GLY A 71 -29.12 10.06 -20.52
CA GLY A 71 -28.42 11.27 -20.08
C GLY A 71 -26.92 11.30 -20.40
N GLU A 72 -26.43 12.43 -20.89
CA GLU A 72 -25.01 12.71 -21.20
C GLU A 72 -24.13 12.96 -19.95
N ALA A 73 -24.71 13.05 -18.76
CA ALA A 73 -23.95 13.24 -17.53
C ALA A 73 -23.11 11.99 -17.22
N GLY A 74 -21.84 12.03 -17.64
CA GLY A 74 -20.90 10.91 -17.58
C GLY A 74 -21.00 10.10 -16.29
N PHE A 75 -21.40 8.84 -16.44
CA PHE A 75 -21.53 7.90 -15.34
C PHE A 75 -20.19 7.70 -14.63
N ARG A 76 -20.10 8.07 -13.35
CA ARG A 76 -18.87 8.05 -12.56
C ARG A 76 -19.07 7.30 -11.24
N VAL A 77 -18.02 6.62 -10.80
CA VAL A 77 -17.97 6.02 -9.46
C VAL A 77 -17.45 7.07 -8.48
N CYS A 78 -18.10 7.21 -7.34
CA CYS A 78 -17.61 7.96 -6.20
C CYS A 78 -17.56 7.07 -4.96
N GLY A 79 -16.73 7.44 -3.98
CA GLY A 79 -16.60 6.67 -2.75
C GLY A 79 -16.50 7.52 -1.52
N TYR A 80 -16.76 6.91 -0.37
CA TYR A 80 -16.53 7.48 0.95
C TYR A 80 -15.71 6.49 1.76
N MET A 81 -14.57 6.93 2.28
CA MET A 81 -13.69 6.09 3.09
C MET A 81 -13.59 6.65 4.51
N GLY A 82 -13.75 5.78 5.51
CA GLY A 82 -13.63 6.12 6.92
C GLY A 82 -13.10 4.96 7.75
N LEU A 83 -13.09 5.12 9.07
CA LEU A 83 -12.79 4.06 10.03
C LEU A 83 -14.08 3.29 10.36
N ASP A 84 -13.96 2.02 10.73
CA ASP A 84 -15.07 1.16 11.20
C ASP A 84 -15.51 1.51 12.64
N SER A 85 -15.80 2.78 12.95
CA SER A 85 -16.37 3.15 14.25
C SER A 85 -17.90 2.95 14.25
N MET A 86 -18.43 2.44 15.36
CA MET A 86 -19.85 2.10 15.58
C MET A 86 -20.77 3.32 15.75
N GLY A 87 -20.48 4.43 15.07
CA GLY A 87 -21.26 5.66 15.20
C GLY A 87 -20.80 6.84 14.32
N SER A 88 -19.96 6.62 13.30
CA SER A 88 -19.49 7.75 12.48
C SER A 88 -20.64 8.35 11.67
N SER A 89 -20.95 9.62 11.91
CA SER A 89 -21.67 10.44 10.94
C SER A 89 -20.87 10.49 9.63
N LEU A 90 -21.53 10.74 8.50
CA LEU A 90 -20.88 10.95 7.20
C LEU A 90 -19.75 12.01 7.26
N MET A 91 -19.73 12.88 8.27
CA MET A 91 -18.77 13.96 8.46
C MET A 91 -17.33 13.48 8.74
N GLU A 92 -17.13 12.27 9.25
CA GLU A 92 -15.77 11.71 9.48
C GLU A 92 -15.24 10.91 8.29
N THR A 93 -16.02 10.77 7.21
CA THR A 93 -15.62 10.05 6.01
C THR A 93 -14.99 11.00 4.99
N GLN A 94 -13.92 10.54 4.33
CA GLN A 94 -13.29 11.25 3.23
C GLN A 94 -13.93 10.83 1.91
N LYS A 95 -14.43 11.81 1.15
CA LYS A 95 -14.90 11.59 -0.23
C LYS A 95 -13.73 11.25 -1.14
N LEU A 96 -13.89 10.18 -1.92
CA LEU A 96 -12.97 9.71 -2.95
C LEU A 96 -13.59 9.96 -4.32
N SER A 97 -12.87 10.72 -5.14
CA SER A 97 -13.15 10.89 -6.56
C SER A 97 -12.13 10.08 -7.34
N PHE A 98 -12.60 9.23 -8.24
CA PHE A 98 -11.74 8.34 -9.01
C PHE A 98 -11.26 9.01 -10.28
N GLU A 99 -9.94 9.11 -10.43
CA GLU A 99 -9.27 9.56 -11.63
C GLU A 99 -9.02 8.37 -12.56
N GLU A 100 -9.21 8.55 -13.87
CA GLU A 100 -8.91 7.52 -14.86
C GLU A 100 -7.40 7.49 -15.14
N GLN A 101 -6.83 6.29 -15.12
CA GLN A 101 -5.42 6.03 -15.39
C GLN A 101 -5.25 5.43 -16.82
N PRO A 102 -4.03 5.43 -17.39
CA PRO A 102 -3.76 4.97 -18.78
C PRO A 102 -4.24 3.55 -19.15
N ASP A 103 -4.58 2.71 -18.17
CA ASP A 103 -5.11 1.34 -18.35
C ASP A 103 -6.63 1.22 -18.09
N ALA A 104 -7.39 2.31 -18.20
CA ALA A 104 -8.81 2.37 -17.78
C ALA A 104 -9.04 1.93 -16.31
N LYS A 105 -8.01 2.10 -15.47
CA LYS A 105 -8.08 1.84 -14.03
C LYS A 105 -8.53 3.12 -13.33
N GLY A 106 -9.52 3.01 -12.47
CA GLY A 106 -9.89 4.10 -11.56
C GLY A 106 -8.93 4.14 -10.38
N PHE A 107 -8.41 5.31 -10.02
CA PHE A 107 -7.54 5.50 -8.85
C PHE A 107 -8.05 6.62 -7.95
N SER A 108 -8.04 6.40 -6.63
CA SER A 108 -8.23 7.46 -5.65
C SER A 108 -7.46 7.16 -4.36
N CYS A 109 -7.24 8.19 -3.53
CA CYS A 109 -6.55 8.02 -2.25
C CYS A 109 -7.11 8.90 -1.13
N ALA A 110 -7.12 8.36 0.07
CA ALA A 110 -7.61 9.00 1.28
C ALA A 110 -6.45 9.63 2.07
N LYS A 111 -6.09 10.88 1.71
CA LYS A 111 -4.92 11.58 2.29
C LYS A 111 -5.13 12.18 3.68
N ALA A 112 -6.38 12.26 4.15
CA ALA A 112 -6.75 12.99 5.36
C ALA A 112 -7.26 12.08 6.49
N LEU A 113 -7.16 10.76 6.35
CA LEU A 113 -7.55 9.81 7.40
C LEU A 113 -6.52 9.78 8.52
N TYR A 114 -7.01 9.81 9.76
CA TYR A 114 -6.22 9.70 10.98
C TYR A 114 -7.06 9.01 12.05
N ILE A 115 -6.41 8.49 13.11
CA ILE A 115 -7.07 7.97 14.30
C ILE A 115 -6.64 8.80 15.51
N SER A 116 -7.60 9.25 16.32
CA SER A 116 -7.37 10.03 17.53
C SER A 116 -6.98 9.16 18.72
N ASP A 117 -6.54 9.80 19.80
CA ASP A 117 -6.26 9.18 21.09
C ASP A 117 -7.50 8.93 21.94
N THR A 118 -8.62 9.56 21.59
CA THR A 118 -9.96 9.23 22.11
C THR A 118 -10.38 7.83 21.68
N ASP A 119 -9.98 7.37 20.49
CA ASP A 119 -10.19 5.99 20.06
C ASP A 119 -9.26 5.02 20.82
N LYS A 120 -9.85 4.16 21.66
CA LYS A 120 -9.12 3.20 22.51
C LYS A 120 -8.88 1.84 21.85
N ARG A 121 -9.36 1.63 20.62
CA ARG A 121 -9.19 0.34 19.92
C ARG A 121 -7.71 0.07 19.63
N LYS A 122 -7.31 -1.19 19.72
CA LYS A 122 -5.95 -1.65 19.35
C LYS A 122 -5.82 -1.92 17.86
N HIS A 123 -6.93 -2.23 17.20
CA HIS A 123 -7.02 -2.48 15.77
C HIS A 123 -8.32 -1.89 15.23
N PHE A 124 -8.32 -1.50 13.95
CA PHE A 124 -9.49 -1.04 13.22
C PHE A 124 -9.42 -1.52 11.77
N ARG A 125 -10.51 -1.35 11.01
CA ARG A 125 -10.54 -1.50 9.55
C ARG A 125 -10.94 -0.17 8.90
N LEU A 126 -10.51 0.01 7.67
CA LEU A 126 -11.08 1.03 6.79
C LEU A 126 -12.37 0.48 6.19
N VAL A 127 -13.38 1.35 6.11
CA VAL A 127 -14.65 1.07 5.44
C VAL A 127 -14.73 1.97 4.22
N LEU A 128 -14.88 1.37 3.04
CA LEU A 128 -15.08 2.04 1.77
C LEU A 128 -16.50 1.77 1.30
N LYS A 129 -17.31 2.82 1.14
CA LYS A 129 -18.63 2.74 0.49
C LYS A 129 -18.51 3.31 -0.91
N LEU A 130 -18.94 2.57 -1.91
CA LEU A 130 -18.91 2.99 -3.32
C LEU A 130 -20.33 3.22 -3.83
N PHE A 131 -20.49 4.28 -4.61
CA PHE A 131 -21.75 4.66 -5.24
C PHE A 131 -21.51 4.99 -6.70
N PHE A 132 -22.53 4.72 -7.50
CA PHE A 132 -22.65 5.29 -8.83
C PHE A 132 -23.16 6.74 -8.75
N SER A 133 -22.91 7.53 -9.79
CA SER A 133 -23.31 8.94 -9.84
C SER A 133 -24.82 9.17 -9.78
N ASN A 134 -25.63 8.15 -10.09
CA ASN A 134 -27.09 8.15 -9.94
C ASN A 134 -27.56 7.85 -8.50
N GLY A 135 -26.63 7.72 -7.55
CA GLY A 135 -26.93 7.43 -6.14
C GLY A 135 -27.07 5.95 -5.81
N GLN A 136 -27.05 5.06 -6.80
CA GLN A 136 -27.11 3.62 -6.55
C GLN A 136 -25.85 3.15 -5.82
N GLU A 137 -26.02 2.48 -4.67
CA GLU A 137 -24.92 1.86 -3.94
C GLU A 137 -24.34 0.67 -4.73
N ILE A 138 -23.01 0.67 -4.88
CA ILE A 138 -22.25 -0.46 -5.43
C ILE A 138 -21.99 -1.48 -4.33
N GLY A 139 -21.57 -0.99 -3.16
CA GLY A 139 -21.37 -1.82 -1.98
C GLY A 139 -20.41 -1.20 -0.96
N THR A 140 -20.28 -1.92 0.16
CA THR A 140 -19.40 -1.57 1.28
C THR A 140 -18.27 -2.60 1.40
N PHE A 141 -17.02 -2.13 1.35
CA PHE A 141 -15.80 -2.93 1.35
C PHE A 141 -14.96 -2.62 2.59
N HIS A 142 -14.39 -3.66 3.19
CA HIS A 142 -13.58 -3.54 4.40
C HIS A 142 -12.12 -3.87 4.11
N SER A 143 -11.20 -3.09 4.67
CA SER A 143 -9.77 -3.40 4.61
C SER A 143 -9.39 -4.58 5.51
N LYS A 144 -8.13 -5.02 5.42
CA LYS A 144 -7.54 -5.87 6.47
C LYS A 144 -7.37 -5.04 7.75
N LEU A 145 -7.17 -5.74 8.87
CA LEU A 145 -6.94 -5.09 10.18
C LEU A 145 -5.69 -4.21 10.14
N ILE A 146 -5.80 -3.03 10.75
CA ILE A 146 -4.71 -2.06 10.92
C ILE A 146 -4.43 -1.93 12.41
N LYS A 147 -3.19 -2.20 12.82
CA LYS A 147 -2.76 -2.09 14.22
C LYS A 147 -2.48 -0.64 14.58
N VAL A 148 -3.04 -0.19 15.70
CA VAL A 148 -2.82 1.16 16.24
C VAL A 148 -1.53 1.17 17.05
N ILE A 149 -0.64 2.12 16.75
CA ILE A 149 0.63 2.31 17.47
C ILE A 149 0.72 3.75 17.99
N SER A 150 1.37 3.95 19.14
CA SER A 150 1.54 5.29 19.75
C SER A 150 2.64 6.09 19.05
N LYS A 151 3.84 5.51 18.97
CA LYS A 151 5.02 6.04 18.27
C LYS A 151 5.87 4.88 17.75
N PRO A 152 6.65 5.08 16.66
CA PRO A 152 7.68 4.12 16.26
C PRO A 152 8.67 3.89 17.40
N SER A 153 9.06 2.64 17.65
CA SER A 153 10.07 2.31 18.66
C SER A 153 11.44 2.85 18.24
N GLN A 154 12.06 3.67 19.10
CA GLN A 154 13.46 4.09 18.96
C GLN A 154 14.44 3.13 19.64
N LYS A 155 13.95 2.25 20.53
CA LYS A 155 14.77 1.24 21.20
C LYS A 155 15.11 0.12 20.22
N LYS A 156 16.23 -0.57 20.47
CA LYS A 156 16.60 -1.81 19.78
C LYS A 156 15.39 -2.73 19.74
N GLN A 157 14.94 -3.08 18.54
CA GLN A 157 13.78 -3.93 18.39
C GLN A 157 14.14 -5.32 18.92
N SER A 158 13.38 -5.80 19.90
CA SER A 158 13.55 -7.15 20.41
C SER A 158 12.65 -8.12 19.65
N LEU A 159 13.13 -9.36 19.49
CA LEU A 159 12.34 -10.46 18.97
C LEU A 159 11.19 -10.90 19.92
N LYS A 160 10.97 -10.20 21.04
CA LYS A 160 9.81 -10.40 21.91
C LYS A 160 8.55 -9.69 21.39
N ASN A 161 8.70 -8.72 20.47
CA ASN A 161 7.60 -8.02 19.81
C ASN A 161 7.71 -8.20 18.28
N THR A 162 7.45 -9.43 17.85
CA THR A 162 7.54 -9.88 16.46
C THR A 162 6.52 -9.21 15.53
N ASP A 163 5.36 -8.81 16.05
CA ASP A 163 4.28 -8.17 15.29
C ASP A 163 4.71 -6.93 14.49
N LEU A 164 5.74 -6.21 14.97
CA LEU A 164 6.23 -4.99 14.34
C LEU A 164 7.46 -5.25 13.45
N CYS A 165 8.03 -6.45 13.51
CA CYS A 165 9.16 -6.83 12.68
C CYS A 165 8.70 -7.07 11.23
N ILE A 166 9.64 -7.00 10.29
CA ILE A 166 9.37 -7.26 8.87
C ILE A 166 10.08 -8.56 8.48
N SER A 167 9.30 -9.56 8.05
CA SER A 167 9.83 -10.83 7.53
C SER A 167 10.16 -10.74 6.04
N SER A 168 11.09 -11.58 5.59
CA SER A 168 11.31 -11.81 4.15
C SER A 168 10.00 -12.20 3.46
N GLY A 169 9.75 -11.64 2.27
CA GLY A 169 8.50 -11.82 1.53
C GLY A 169 7.37 -10.87 1.97
N SER A 170 7.57 -10.05 3.00
CA SER A 170 6.60 -9.02 3.37
C SER A 170 6.52 -7.90 2.33
N LYS A 171 5.31 -7.37 2.14
CA LYS A 171 5.07 -6.19 1.31
C LYS A 171 5.29 -4.92 2.14
N VAL A 172 6.15 -4.03 1.65
CA VAL A 172 6.49 -2.76 2.27
C VAL A 172 6.20 -1.60 1.31
N SER A 173 6.11 -0.39 1.86
CA SER A 173 6.13 0.84 1.08
C SER A 173 7.26 1.71 1.63
N LEU A 174 7.89 2.50 0.75
CA LEU A 174 8.98 3.39 1.12
C LEU A 174 8.57 4.82 0.81
N PHE A 175 8.86 5.72 1.74
CA PHE A 175 8.61 7.14 1.54
C PHE A 175 9.74 7.98 2.13
N ASN A 176 9.96 9.14 1.54
CA ASN A 176 10.83 10.18 2.06
C ASN A 176 9.97 11.41 2.39
N ARG A 177 10.28 12.09 3.50
CA ARG A 177 9.62 13.33 3.90
C ARG A 177 10.67 14.33 4.36
N LEU A 178 10.83 15.42 3.61
CA LEU A 178 11.79 16.47 3.92
C LEU A 178 11.27 17.38 5.03
N ARG A 179 12.09 17.59 6.07
CA ARG A 179 11.83 18.53 7.19
C ARG A 179 10.46 18.37 7.86
N SER A 180 9.94 17.15 7.92
CA SER A 180 8.62 16.85 8.50
C SER A 180 7.44 17.56 7.83
N GLN A 181 7.61 18.04 6.59
CA GLN A 181 6.55 18.73 5.83
C GLN A 181 5.70 17.73 5.05
N THR A 182 4.39 17.68 5.27
CA THR A 182 3.53 16.68 4.60
C THR A 182 3.56 16.82 3.07
N VAL A 183 3.60 18.06 2.55
CA VAL A 183 3.66 18.35 1.11
C VAL A 183 4.96 17.88 0.43
N SER A 184 6.03 17.71 1.20
CA SER A 184 7.31 17.20 0.70
C SER A 184 7.38 15.68 0.67
N THR A 185 6.32 14.98 1.09
CA THR A 185 6.31 13.51 1.08
C THR A 185 6.42 13.02 -0.37
N ARG A 186 7.35 12.11 -0.60
CA ARG A 186 7.53 11.39 -1.86
C ARG A 186 7.55 9.91 -1.56
N TYR A 187 6.83 9.13 -2.33
CA TYR A 187 6.74 7.68 -2.20
C TYR A 187 7.52 7.03 -3.33
N LEU A 188 8.20 5.93 -3.02
CA LEU A 188 8.77 5.09 -4.06
C LEU A 188 7.63 4.46 -4.86
N SER A 189 7.67 4.61 -6.17
CA SER A 189 6.73 4.02 -7.12
C SER A 189 7.46 3.55 -8.38
N VAL A 190 6.73 2.88 -9.27
CA VAL A 190 7.23 2.48 -10.58
C VAL A 190 6.28 3.01 -11.65
N GLU A 191 6.83 3.72 -12.64
CA GLU A 191 6.09 4.26 -13.78
C GLU A 191 6.95 4.08 -15.04
N GLY A 192 6.35 3.63 -16.15
CA GLY A 192 7.08 3.38 -17.39
C GLY A 192 8.25 2.41 -17.27
N GLY A 193 8.19 1.46 -16.33
CA GLY A 193 9.28 0.51 -16.06
C GLY A 193 10.44 1.06 -15.23
N ALA A 194 10.40 2.33 -14.83
CA ALA A 194 11.44 2.98 -14.02
C ALA A 194 10.96 3.29 -12.60
N PHE A 195 11.89 3.26 -11.64
CA PHE A 195 11.62 3.71 -10.28
C PHE A 195 11.53 5.24 -10.23
N ILE A 196 10.49 5.75 -9.58
CA ILE A 196 10.24 7.19 -9.44
C ILE A 196 9.89 7.57 -8.00
N ALA A 197 9.97 8.86 -7.72
CA ALA A 197 9.46 9.47 -6.49
C ALA A 197 8.14 10.19 -6.74
N SER A 198 7.03 9.53 -6.46
CA SER A 198 5.72 10.11 -6.70
C SER A 198 5.21 10.88 -5.48
N ALA A 199 4.62 12.05 -5.71
CA ALA A 199 3.86 12.79 -4.69
C ALA A 199 2.38 12.34 -4.61
N ARG A 200 1.94 11.51 -5.56
CA ARG A 200 0.52 11.14 -5.73
C ARG A 200 0.26 9.68 -5.40
N GLN A 201 1.10 8.79 -5.91
CA GLN A 201 0.95 7.36 -5.83
C GLN A 201 2.10 6.75 -5.04
N TRP A 202 1.88 5.54 -4.52
CA TRP A 202 2.90 4.76 -3.86
C TRP A 202 2.72 3.31 -4.32
N ALA A 203 3.84 2.60 -4.45
CA ALA A 203 3.80 1.18 -4.78
C ALA A 203 4.09 0.33 -3.53
N ALA A 204 3.53 -0.88 -3.54
CA ALA A 204 3.96 -1.92 -2.63
C ALA A 204 5.13 -2.69 -3.27
N PHE A 205 6.14 -2.99 -2.46
CA PHE A 205 7.30 -3.77 -2.86
C PHE A 205 7.39 -5.00 -1.97
N THR A 206 7.55 -6.18 -2.56
CA THR A 206 7.93 -7.37 -1.80
C THR A 206 9.41 -7.25 -1.46
N LEU A 207 9.72 -7.32 -0.17
CA LEU A 207 11.08 -7.23 0.35
C LEU A 207 11.58 -8.64 0.65
N HIS A 208 12.50 -9.14 -0.18
CA HIS A 208 13.11 -10.45 -0.02
C HIS A 208 14.50 -10.32 0.60
N LEU A 209 14.83 -11.21 1.52
CA LEU A 209 16.22 -11.44 1.88
C LEU A 209 16.91 -12.09 0.67
N ALA A 210 17.99 -11.49 0.18
CA ALA A 210 18.81 -12.16 -0.83
C ALA A 210 19.53 -13.32 -0.15
N GLU A 211 19.37 -14.54 -0.64
CA GLU A 211 20.07 -15.71 -0.08
C GLU A 211 21.58 -15.43 -0.13
N GLU A 212 22.21 -15.29 1.05
CA GLU A 212 23.62 -15.62 1.15
C GLU A 212 23.76 -17.07 0.69
N ARG A 213 24.79 -17.37 -0.11
CA ARG A 213 25.11 -18.70 -0.63
C ARG A 213 25.47 -19.68 0.50
N TYR A 214 24.58 -19.92 1.45
CA TYR A 214 24.68 -21.01 2.40
C TYR A 214 23.87 -22.17 1.85
N ALA A 215 24.58 -23.27 1.69
CA ALA A 215 24.12 -24.52 1.12
C ALA A 215 22.67 -24.84 1.48
N ARG A 216 21.92 -25.22 0.45
CA ARG A 216 20.69 -26.00 0.47
C ARG A 216 20.77 -27.06 1.58
N SER A 217 20.34 -26.73 2.80
CA SER A 217 20.18 -27.69 3.89
C SER A 217 18.68 -27.94 4.06
N GLU A 218 18.32 -29.22 4.18
CA GLU A 218 16.97 -29.77 4.21
C GLU A 218 16.21 -29.46 5.51
N PHE A 219 16.09 -28.18 5.88
CA PHE A 219 15.27 -27.74 7.00
C PHE A 219 14.42 -26.55 6.58
N PRO A 220 13.16 -26.44 7.04
CA PRO A 220 12.23 -25.45 6.52
C PRO A 220 12.79 -24.04 6.72
N LEU A 221 12.63 -23.20 5.68
CA LEU A 221 12.91 -21.76 5.66
C LEU A 221 12.56 -21.15 7.03
N ARG A 222 13.56 -20.90 7.89
CA ARG A 222 13.33 -20.06 9.06
C ARG A 222 12.76 -18.76 8.51
N GLU A 223 11.55 -18.39 8.93
CA GLU A 223 10.97 -17.08 8.59
C GLU A 223 11.95 -16.00 9.06
N GLY A 224 12.82 -15.56 8.14
CA GLY A 224 13.90 -14.66 8.43
C GLY A 224 13.35 -13.26 8.57
N TYR A 225 13.26 -12.76 9.80
CA TYR A 225 13.12 -11.33 10.02
C TYR A 225 14.29 -10.61 9.37
N ILE A 226 14.00 -9.57 8.61
CA ILE A 226 15.01 -8.75 7.96
C ILE A 226 15.70 -7.91 9.03
N ARG A 227 17.02 -7.89 9.00
CA ARG A 227 17.86 -7.18 9.96
C ARG A 227 18.64 -6.08 9.25
N TYR A 228 19.03 -5.05 9.99
CA TYR A 228 20.01 -4.11 9.47
C TYR A 228 21.32 -4.85 9.13
N GLY A 229 21.96 -4.45 8.03
CA GLY A 229 23.11 -5.13 7.45
C GLY A 229 22.76 -6.27 6.48
N SER A 230 21.50 -6.73 6.43
CA SER A 230 21.07 -7.75 5.48
C SER A 230 21.04 -7.24 4.04
N VAL A 231 21.40 -8.12 3.10
CA VAL A 231 21.20 -7.90 1.67
C VAL A 231 19.75 -8.23 1.32
N VAL A 232 19.08 -7.30 0.67
CA VAL A 232 17.66 -7.40 0.33
C VAL A 232 17.41 -7.06 -1.14
N GLN A 233 16.37 -7.66 -1.69
CA GLN A 233 15.84 -7.36 -3.01
C GLN A 233 14.44 -6.75 -2.88
N LEU A 234 14.25 -5.61 -3.54
CA LEU A 234 12.96 -4.92 -3.63
C LEU A 234 12.31 -5.24 -4.98
N VAL A 235 11.12 -5.85 -4.95
CA VAL A 235 10.36 -6.25 -6.13
C VAL A 235 9.01 -5.53 -6.14
N CYS A 236 8.71 -4.73 -7.15
CA CYS A 236 7.41 -4.06 -7.26
C CYS A 236 6.29 -5.09 -7.43
N THR A 237 5.28 -5.07 -6.57
CA THR A 237 4.21 -6.09 -6.61
C THR A 237 3.29 -5.96 -7.82
N ALA A 238 3.23 -4.77 -8.43
CA ALA A 238 2.36 -4.50 -9.57
C ALA A 238 3.02 -4.79 -10.91
N THR A 239 4.31 -4.45 -11.07
CA THR A 239 5.03 -4.53 -12.34
C THR A 239 6.10 -5.62 -12.38
N GLY A 240 6.49 -6.18 -11.23
CA GLY A 240 7.61 -7.13 -11.13
C GLY A 240 8.99 -6.49 -11.27
N VAL A 241 9.09 -5.20 -11.56
CA VAL A 241 10.37 -4.48 -11.71
C VAL A 241 11.13 -4.50 -10.39
N THR A 242 12.44 -4.75 -10.46
CA THR A 242 13.31 -4.92 -9.29
C THR A 242 14.44 -3.89 -9.26
N LEU A 243 14.87 -3.53 -8.05
CA LEU A 243 16.16 -2.84 -7.86
C LEU A 243 17.29 -3.89 -7.79
N PRO A 244 18.54 -3.50 -8.13
CA PRO A 244 19.72 -4.28 -7.79
C PRO A 244 19.75 -4.64 -6.29
N PRO A 245 20.52 -5.65 -5.86
CA PRO A 245 20.66 -6.00 -4.45
C PRO A 245 21.12 -4.80 -3.58
N LEU A 246 20.43 -4.59 -2.46
CA LEU A 246 20.65 -3.46 -1.56
C LEU A 246 20.99 -3.98 -0.17
N ILE A 247 21.86 -3.29 0.56
CA ILE A 247 22.09 -3.52 1.99
C ILE A 247 21.25 -2.50 2.76
N ILE A 248 20.34 -2.98 3.61
CA ILE A 248 19.51 -2.10 4.45
C ILE A 248 20.30 -1.62 5.67
N ARG A 249 20.45 -0.31 5.82
CA ARG A 249 21.21 0.33 6.91
C ARG A 249 20.29 1.16 7.80
N LYS A 250 20.56 1.17 9.10
CA LYS A 250 19.83 2.00 10.06
C LYS A 250 20.26 3.45 9.90
N VAL A 251 19.32 4.39 9.91
CA VAL A 251 19.63 5.82 9.85
C VAL A 251 19.46 6.45 11.21
N MET A 252 20.51 7.11 11.70
CA MET A 252 20.46 7.93 12.91
C MET A 252 20.85 9.37 12.55
N LYS A 253 19.91 10.31 12.75
CA LYS A 253 20.00 11.69 12.26
C LYS A 253 20.18 11.73 10.74
N GLN A 254 21.40 11.95 10.26
CA GLN A 254 21.79 12.01 8.84
C GLN A 254 22.88 10.96 8.50
N TYR A 255 23.15 10.03 9.41
CA TYR A 255 24.22 9.03 9.27
C TYR A 255 23.63 7.64 9.05
N ALA A 256 24.19 6.91 8.09
CA ALA A 256 23.93 5.49 7.90
C ALA A 256 24.85 4.69 8.83
N MET A 257 24.26 3.92 9.73
CA MET A 257 24.98 3.11 10.71
C MET A 257 25.36 1.76 10.08
N LEU A 258 26.64 1.41 10.14
CA LEU A 258 27.17 0.18 9.55
C LEU A 258 27.09 -1.01 10.51
N ASP A 259 27.38 -0.78 11.80
CA ASP A 259 27.52 -1.83 12.83
C ASP A 259 26.22 -2.06 13.63
N VAL A 260 25.09 -2.13 12.92
CA VAL A 260 23.79 -2.39 13.53
C VAL A 260 23.27 -3.72 13.05
N ASP A 261 23.19 -4.67 13.98
CA ASP A 261 22.51 -5.96 13.79
C ASP A 261 21.29 -6.07 14.71
N GLU A 262 20.15 -5.57 14.23
CA GLU A 262 18.85 -5.71 14.87
C GLU A 262 17.74 -5.85 13.81
N PRO A 263 16.60 -6.50 14.13
CA PRO A 263 15.46 -6.59 13.22
C PRO A 263 14.93 -5.20 12.85
N ILE A 264 14.57 -5.01 11.58
CA ILE A 264 13.89 -3.81 11.14
C ILE A 264 12.43 -3.83 11.63
N SER A 265 11.90 -2.65 11.95
CA SER A 265 10.54 -2.51 12.47
C SER A 265 9.75 -1.47 11.67
N GLN A 266 8.42 -1.53 11.80
CA GLN A 266 7.50 -0.55 11.22
C GLN A 266 7.92 0.90 11.50
N LEU A 267 7.84 1.75 10.47
CA LEU A 267 8.14 3.19 10.52
C LEU A 267 9.57 3.56 10.93
N HIS A 268 10.52 2.63 10.87
CA HIS A 268 11.94 2.95 11.02
C HIS A 268 12.46 3.78 9.85
N LYS A 269 13.45 4.64 10.14
CA LYS A 269 14.25 5.31 9.11
C LYS A 269 15.41 4.40 8.73
N CYS A 270 15.50 4.09 7.44
CA CYS A 270 16.55 3.26 6.87
C CYS A 270 17.11 3.89 5.59
N ALA A 271 18.31 3.45 5.21
CA ALA A 271 18.94 3.76 3.95
C ALA A 271 19.26 2.45 3.22
N PHE A 272 19.30 2.50 1.89
CA PHE A 272 19.61 1.34 1.06
C PHE A 272 20.91 1.59 0.32
N GLN A 273 21.96 0.87 0.69
CA GLN A 273 23.27 0.92 0.04
C GLN A 273 23.30 -0.08 -1.12
N PHE A 274 23.82 0.27 -2.28
CA PHE A 274 23.99 -0.70 -3.37
C PHE A 274 25.08 -1.72 -3.01
N GLN A 275 24.76 -3.01 -3.07
CA GLN A 275 25.73 -4.07 -2.78
C GLN A 275 26.88 -4.03 -3.79
N GLY A 276 28.13 -4.14 -3.30
CA GLY A 276 29.32 -4.10 -4.16
C GLY A 276 29.71 -2.70 -4.66
N SER A 277 29.01 -1.64 -4.25
CA SER A 277 29.35 -0.25 -4.60
C SER A 277 30.23 0.42 -3.54
N ASP A 278 31.04 1.41 -3.95
CA ASP A 278 31.73 2.30 -3.02
C ASP A 278 30.78 3.37 -2.47
N ARG A 279 30.10 3.04 -1.37
CA ARG A 279 29.26 3.99 -0.60
C ARG A 279 28.15 4.66 -1.45
N MET A 280 27.62 3.97 -2.46
CA MET A 280 26.46 4.45 -3.22
C MET A 280 25.17 4.05 -2.51
N TYR A 281 24.27 5.00 -2.37
CA TYR A 281 22.96 4.80 -1.74
C TYR A 281 21.82 5.16 -2.70
N LEU A 282 20.71 4.44 -2.56
CA LEU A 282 19.45 4.78 -3.20
C LEU A 282 18.96 6.11 -2.62
N CYS A 283 18.87 7.12 -3.46
CA CYS A 283 18.58 8.48 -3.06
C CYS A 283 17.48 9.10 -3.93
N LEU A 284 16.87 10.14 -3.40
CA LEU A 284 15.88 10.94 -4.08
C LEU A 284 16.50 12.26 -4.55
N SER A 285 16.32 12.60 -5.81
CA SER A 285 16.52 13.95 -6.32
C SER A 285 15.24 14.44 -6.95
N THR A 286 14.52 15.31 -6.26
CA THR A 286 13.19 15.81 -6.65
C THR A 286 12.16 14.68 -6.84
N ASP A 287 11.85 14.32 -8.09
CA ASP A 287 10.94 13.23 -8.50
C ASP A 287 11.69 12.00 -9.04
N LYS A 288 13.03 12.06 -9.14
CA LYS A 288 13.87 10.99 -9.66
C LYS A 288 14.50 10.17 -8.55
N VAL A 289 14.64 8.88 -8.82
CA VAL A 289 15.41 7.95 -8.00
C VAL A 289 16.81 7.85 -8.62
N ILE A 290 17.83 8.14 -7.83
CA ILE A 290 19.23 8.18 -8.27
C ILE A 290 20.12 7.38 -7.33
N GLN A 291 21.34 7.10 -7.78
CA GLN A 291 22.42 6.63 -6.89
C GLN A 291 23.22 7.85 -6.42
N PHE A 292 23.47 7.94 -5.11
CA PHE A 292 24.22 9.04 -4.52
C PHE A 292 25.36 8.50 -3.67
N GLN A 293 26.58 8.98 -3.93
CA GLN A 293 27.76 8.62 -3.14
C GLN A 293 27.77 9.43 -1.85
N VAL A 294 27.89 8.76 -0.70
CA VAL A 294 27.99 9.42 0.59
C VAL A 294 29.44 9.51 1.06
N TRP A 295 29.74 10.56 1.83
CA TRP A 295 31.04 10.75 2.45
C TRP A 295 31.16 9.93 3.73
N GLN A 296 32.36 9.40 3.98
CA GLN A 296 32.68 8.78 5.25
C GLN A 296 32.85 9.88 6.30
N CYS A 297 32.31 9.62 7.48
CA CYS A 297 32.43 10.49 8.65
C CYS A 297 33.71 10.17 9.42
#